data_AF-A0A1G4JGN2-F1
#
_entry.id   AF-A0A1G4JGN2-F1
#
_cell.length_a   1.000
_cell.length_b   1.000
_cell.length_c   1.000
_cell.angle_alpha   90.00
_cell.angle_beta   90.00
_cell.angle_gamma   90.00
#
_symmetry.space_group_name_H-M   'P 1'
#
loop_
_entity.id
_entity.type
_entity.pdbx_description
1 polymer ?
#
loop_
_entity_poly.entity_id
_entity_poly.type
_entity_poly.pdbx_seq_one_letter_code
_entity_poly.pdbx_strand_id
1 'polypeptide(L)'
;MAKGKKKASKTAVTVNKPSEPNSTKNEPITDSNSLKTDQNANVKDTSETASEPASQPASEPASAPLDKGDNKELNEEIVRLQAEIAELKLKAQVQPEAQNEDQDLSAKLAQVQEERDHFEHQYDSLLDRLSSMKAVFSKMRESQEELQSCQDQLREYESQNLSLKDKLDSTQRQNEELRNLTGTLNQELSGLDEENEKLTSKCSEIESTNEALKDDIKRLIKEHERKQAHSNDKVQELELVLSNFKQDAGSTKDELEDAIQRLQKAELAKAKFEKELTSLKAQLEEEQAENLRKNATNDTLIEELTNKLEGTELSLAETREKLENSRSQVDAMTVDVSQKEALQQECKEKALQIGKLRHEAIILNEHLTKALAMLKKSNDSENVDKELISNLLISFVSIPRADPKKFEVLELISSFLNWDDDKKQQAGLILSANGIRSTNNGSKTQNFVSLWTEFLEKESEK
;
A
#
# COMPACT_ATOMS: atom_id res chain seq x y z
N MET A 1 -23.68 -0.26 -40.15
CA MET A 1 -24.28 1.08 -40.40
C MET A 1 -23.87 2.03 -39.29
N ALA A 2 -24.00 3.36 -39.50
CA ALA A 2 -23.60 4.46 -38.59
C ALA A 2 -22.07 4.64 -38.39
N LYS A 3 -21.54 5.86 -38.19
CA LYS A 3 -21.90 7.19 -38.75
C LYS A 3 -20.70 8.14 -38.50
N GLY A 4 -20.30 8.94 -39.50
CA GLY A 4 -19.62 10.24 -39.35
C GLY A 4 -18.18 10.31 -38.81
N LYS A 5 -17.26 10.84 -39.61
CA LYS A 5 -16.10 11.63 -39.11
C LYS A 5 -15.49 12.52 -40.20
N LYS A 6 -14.96 13.68 -39.77
CA LYS A 6 -14.10 14.65 -40.49
C LYS A 6 -14.74 15.52 -41.59
N LYS A 7 -15.20 16.71 -41.18
CA LYS A 7 -14.83 17.97 -41.87
C LYS A 7 -13.68 18.60 -41.08
N ALA A 8 -12.67 19.11 -41.79
CA ALA A 8 -11.60 19.92 -41.20
C ALA A 8 -11.58 21.28 -41.92
N SER A 9 -11.75 22.35 -41.16
CA SER A 9 -11.61 23.74 -41.64
C SER A 9 -10.47 24.37 -40.85
N LYS A 10 -9.39 24.75 -41.54
CA LYS A 10 -8.21 25.39 -40.96
C LYS A 10 -8.16 26.82 -41.48
N THR A 11 -8.25 27.79 -40.59
CA THR A 11 -8.32 29.22 -40.93
C THR A 11 -7.05 29.93 -40.44
N ALA A 12 -6.39 30.65 -41.35
CA ALA A 12 -5.38 31.68 -41.09
C ALA A 12 -5.76 32.85 -42.04
N VAL A 13 -5.95 34.10 -41.59
CA VAL A 13 -4.91 35.06 -41.13
C VAL A 13 -3.92 35.29 -42.30
N THR A 14 -3.79 36.47 -42.92
CA THR A 14 -3.76 37.85 -42.34
C THR A 14 -4.11 38.96 -43.37
N VAL A 15 -4.49 40.15 -42.87
CA VAL A 15 -4.34 41.53 -43.44
C VAL A 15 -4.76 41.84 -44.90
N ASN A 16 -5.78 42.71 -45.05
CA ASN A 16 -5.61 44.03 -45.71
C ASN A 16 -6.81 44.98 -45.54
N LYS A 17 -6.50 46.23 -45.13
CA LYS A 17 -7.17 47.52 -45.42
C LYS A 17 -8.72 47.67 -45.33
N PRO A 18 -9.23 48.58 -44.49
CA PRO A 18 -10.46 49.33 -44.75
C PRO A 18 -10.16 50.71 -45.39
N SER A 19 -11.13 51.25 -46.14
CA SER A 19 -11.07 52.58 -46.77
C SER A 19 -12.38 53.34 -46.50
N GLU A 20 -12.34 54.67 -46.54
CA GLU A 20 -13.50 55.60 -46.58
C GLU A 20 -14.30 55.76 -45.26
N PRO A 21 -15.07 56.88 -45.06
CA PRO A 21 -15.51 57.88 -46.06
C PRO A 21 -15.40 59.39 -45.70
N ASN A 22 -15.57 60.23 -46.75
CA ASN A 22 -16.13 61.59 -46.82
C ASN A 22 -16.00 62.61 -45.65
N SER A 23 -15.55 63.84 -45.96
CA SER A 23 -16.44 65.03 -46.05
C SER A 23 -15.75 66.36 -46.41
N THR A 24 -16.56 67.25 -46.97
CA THR A 24 -16.36 68.59 -47.53
C THR A 24 -15.65 69.70 -46.72
N LYS A 25 -15.11 70.65 -47.51
CA LYS A 25 -15.20 72.14 -47.43
C LYS A 25 -14.04 72.98 -46.85
N ASN A 26 -13.83 74.09 -47.57
CA ASN A 26 -13.30 75.41 -47.18
C ASN A 26 -11.75 75.64 -47.07
N GLU A 27 -11.24 76.35 -48.09
CA GLU A 27 -10.30 77.49 -48.03
C GLU A 27 -10.59 78.45 -46.83
N PRO A 28 -9.67 79.38 -46.39
CA PRO A 28 -8.95 80.29 -47.29
C PRO A 28 -7.62 81.01 -46.86
N ILE A 29 -7.13 81.87 -47.77
CA ILE A 29 -6.25 83.08 -47.68
C ILE A 29 -4.71 82.96 -47.56
N THR A 30 -4.04 83.65 -48.51
CA THR A 30 -2.79 84.48 -48.49
C THR A 30 -1.93 84.16 -49.72
N ASP A 31 -1.35 85.08 -50.50
CA ASP A 31 -1.32 86.55 -50.52
C ASP A 31 -1.11 87.04 -51.98
N SER A 32 -1.51 88.28 -52.34
CA SER A 32 -0.76 89.18 -53.27
C SER A 32 -1.50 90.48 -53.63
N ASN A 33 -1.30 91.51 -52.80
CA ASN A 33 -0.81 92.84 -53.18
C ASN A 33 -1.10 93.41 -54.60
N SER A 34 -1.90 94.48 -54.70
CA SER A 34 -1.61 95.62 -55.60
C SER A 34 -2.38 96.89 -55.17
N LEU A 35 -1.69 98.02 -55.07
CA LEU A 35 -2.30 99.34 -54.84
C LEU A 35 -2.82 99.93 -56.17
N LYS A 36 -3.94 100.66 -56.11
CA LYS A 36 -3.99 102.10 -56.45
C LYS A 36 -5.33 102.77 -56.13
N THR A 37 -5.20 104.01 -55.66
CA THR A 37 -6.14 105.14 -55.57
C THR A 37 -6.89 105.42 -56.88
N ASP A 38 -7.99 106.19 -56.97
CA ASP A 38 -8.72 107.08 -56.04
C ASP A 38 -10.19 107.28 -56.55
N GLN A 39 -11.11 107.79 -55.70
CA GLN A 39 -12.27 108.71 -55.92
C GLN A 39 -13.03 108.80 -57.29
N ASN A 40 -14.30 109.23 -57.43
CA ASN A 40 -15.52 109.39 -56.61
C ASN A 40 -16.71 109.79 -57.57
N ALA A 41 -17.97 109.63 -57.14
CA ALA A 41 -19.21 110.34 -57.54
C ALA A 41 -19.62 110.62 -59.04
N ASN A 42 -20.67 109.92 -59.48
CA ASN A 42 -22.05 110.44 -59.72
C ASN A 42 -22.40 111.52 -60.81
N VAL A 43 -23.27 111.10 -61.76
CA VAL A 43 -24.48 111.79 -62.32
C VAL A 43 -24.40 113.05 -63.22
N LYS A 44 -24.62 112.81 -64.54
CA LYS A 44 -25.77 113.22 -65.43
C LYS A 44 -26.14 114.70 -65.74
N ASP A 45 -26.46 114.90 -67.04
CA ASP A 45 -27.23 115.99 -67.72
C ASP A 45 -26.65 117.42 -67.63
N THR A 46 -26.41 118.17 -68.71
CA THR A 46 -27.40 118.63 -69.71
C THR A 46 -26.79 118.98 -71.10
N SER A 47 -27.62 119.45 -72.03
CA SER A 47 -27.36 119.66 -73.46
C SER A 47 -27.18 121.13 -73.89
N GLU A 48 -26.86 121.29 -75.19
CA GLU A 48 -26.99 122.48 -76.06
C GLU A 48 -25.77 123.40 -76.29
N THR A 49 -25.13 123.14 -77.44
CA THR A 49 -25.04 124.07 -78.58
C THR A 49 -24.56 125.52 -78.33
N ALA A 50 -23.30 125.78 -78.69
CA ALA A 50 -22.82 127.10 -79.09
C ALA A 50 -22.10 127.02 -80.44
N SER A 51 -22.29 128.02 -81.28
CA SER A 51 -21.81 128.11 -82.66
C SER A 51 -20.63 129.09 -82.79
N GLU A 52 -19.59 128.72 -83.55
CA GLU A 52 -18.94 129.58 -84.56
C GLU A 52 -17.77 128.86 -85.27
N PRO A 53 -17.65 128.93 -86.61
CA PRO A 53 -16.44 128.56 -87.34
C PRO A 53 -15.57 129.79 -87.64
N ALA A 54 -14.25 129.59 -87.68
CA ALA A 54 -13.28 130.67 -87.86
C ALA A 54 -12.87 130.91 -89.34
N SER A 55 -12.23 132.08 -89.55
CA SER A 55 -11.21 132.38 -90.57
C SER A 55 -11.62 132.94 -91.94
N GLN A 56 -11.32 134.24 -92.09
CA GLN A 56 -10.90 134.99 -93.30
C GLN A 56 -9.62 134.38 -93.96
N PRO A 57 -9.09 134.81 -95.15
CA PRO A 57 -9.09 136.20 -95.69
C PRO A 57 -9.01 136.49 -97.23
N ALA A 58 -9.03 137.81 -97.55
CA ALA A 58 -8.49 138.53 -98.74
C ALA A 58 -9.13 138.27 -100.14
N SER A 59 -9.45 139.25 -101.01
CA SER A 59 -8.69 140.45 -101.44
C SER A 59 -9.51 141.51 -102.23
N GLU A 60 -9.03 142.76 -102.19
CA GLU A 60 -9.30 144.04 -102.92
C GLU A 60 -9.63 144.04 -104.47
N PRO A 61 -9.84 145.20 -105.17
CA PRO A 61 -10.65 146.44 -104.91
C PRO A 61 -11.37 147.04 -106.18
N ALA A 62 -11.79 148.33 -106.13
CA ALA A 62 -12.15 149.29 -107.22
C ALA A 62 -13.54 149.14 -107.92
N SER A 63 -14.23 150.18 -108.45
CA SER A 63 -14.07 151.66 -108.48
C SER A 63 -15.40 152.39 -108.87
N ALA A 64 -15.56 153.68 -108.55
CA ALA A 64 -16.63 154.60 -109.05
C ALA A 64 -16.25 155.23 -110.43
N PRO A 65 -16.87 156.30 -111.02
CA PRO A 65 -18.06 157.13 -110.64
C PRO A 65 -19.01 157.62 -111.81
N LEU A 66 -20.06 158.40 -111.45
CA LEU A 66 -20.72 159.58 -112.11
C LEU A 66 -20.67 159.83 -113.65
N ASP A 67 -21.81 160.27 -114.27
CA ASP A 67 -22.12 161.69 -114.66
C ASP A 67 -23.38 161.85 -115.60
N LYS A 68 -23.60 163.04 -116.18
CA LYS A 68 -24.78 163.59 -116.91
C LYS A 68 -24.46 163.84 -118.42
N GLY A 69 -25.35 164.34 -119.29
CA GLY A 69 -26.80 164.60 -119.22
C GLY A 69 -27.23 165.96 -119.83
N ASP A 70 -27.61 165.97 -121.12
CA ASP A 70 -27.96 167.13 -121.96
C ASP A 70 -29.19 166.78 -122.86
N ASN A 71 -30.19 167.60 -123.24
CA ASN A 71 -30.45 169.05 -123.41
C ASN A 71 -30.76 169.35 -124.90
N LYS A 72 -31.93 169.92 -125.25
CA LYS A 72 -32.08 170.82 -126.43
C LYS A 72 -33.37 171.63 -126.69
N GLU A 73 -34.41 171.59 -125.86
CA GLU A 73 -35.63 172.41 -126.09
C GLU A 73 -35.74 173.66 -125.18
N LEU A 74 -34.74 173.93 -124.34
CA LEU A 74 -34.70 175.08 -123.43
C LEU A 74 -34.40 176.44 -124.10
N ASN A 75 -34.07 176.46 -125.39
CA ASN A 75 -33.36 177.59 -126.01
C ASN A 75 -34.27 178.65 -126.67
N GLU A 76 -35.58 178.44 -126.71
CA GLU A 76 -36.54 179.41 -127.28
C GLU A 76 -37.53 179.97 -126.24
N GLU A 77 -37.91 179.20 -125.21
CA GLU A 77 -38.85 179.66 -124.18
C GLU A 77 -38.19 180.51 -123.08
N ILE A 78 -36.90 180.29 -122.75
CA ILE A 78 -36.20 181.08 -121.71
C ILE A 78 -35.99 182.54 -122.11
N VAL A 79 -35.96 182.88 -123.41
CA VAL A 79 -35.88 184.28 -123.86
C VAL A 79 -37.16 185.07 -123.49
N ARG A 80 -38.31 184.40 -123.35
CA ARG A 80 -39.53 185.02 -122.78
C ARG A 80 -39.43 185.18 -121.26
N LEU A 81 -38.93 184.16 -120.57
CA LEU A 81 -38.67 184.25 -119.12
C LEU A 81 -37.65 185.35 -118.79
N GLN A 82 -36.70 185.66 -119.68
CA GLN A 82 -35.78 186.79 -119.52
C GLN A 82 -36.47 188.16 -119.56
N ALA A 83 -37.63 188.29 -120.22
CA ALA A 83 -38.43 189.52 -120.18
C ALA A 83 -39.29 189.61 -118.91
N GLU A 84 -39.94 188.51 -118.50
CA GLU A 84 -40.77 188.49 -117.29
C GLU A 84 -39.94 188.59 -115.99
N ILE A 85 -38.73 187.99 -115.98
CA ILE A 85 -37.77 188.17 -114.89
C ILE A 85 -37.29 189.63 -114.79
N ALA A 86 -37.22 190.38 -115.89
CA ALA A 86 -36.85 191.80 -115.83
C ALA A 86 -37.92 192.64 -115.12
N GLU A 87 -39.20 192.32 -115.30
CA GLU A 87 -40.31 193.01 -114.63
C GLU A 87 -40.49 192.55 -113.16
N LEU A 88 -40.32 191.26 -112.87
CA LEU A 88 -40.34 190.74 -111.49
C LEU A 88 -39.13 191.20 -110.65
N LYS A 89 -37.96 191.43 -111.27
CA LYS A 89 -36.79 191.94 -110.54
C LYS A 89 -36.95 193.40 -110.10
N LEU A 90 -37.80 194.18 -110.79
CA LEU A 90 -38.22 195.52 -110.37
C LEU A 90 -39.28 195.47 -109.25
N LYS A 91 -39.92 194.31 -109.01
CA LYS A 91 -40.98 194.13 -108.00
C LYS A 91 -40.56 193.32 -106.77
N ALA A 92 -39.42 192.63 -106.84
CA ALA A 92 -38.64 192.25 -105.66
C ALA A 92 -38.01 193.47 -104.95
N GLN A 93 -38.11 194.66 -105.55
CA GLN A 93 -37.63 195.93 -105.01
C GLN A 93 -38.69 196.68 -104.17
N VAL A 94 -39.44 196.00 -103.28
CA VAL A 94 -40.05 196.54 -102.04
C VAL A 94 -40.44 195.35 -101.13
N GLN A 95 -39.60 194.96 -100.17
CA GLN A 95 -39.98 194.36 -98.86
C GLN A 95 -38.73 193.99 -98.03
N PRO A 96 -38.44 194.68 -96.91
CA PRO A 96 -37.35 194.32 -95.99
C PRO A 96 -37.80 193.63 -94.69
N GLU A 97 -39.09 193.33 -94.51
CA GLU A 97 -39.63 192.89 -93.19
C GLU A 97 -39.43 191.40 -92.88
N ALA A 98 -39.13 190.54 -93.86
CA ALA A 98 -39.04 189.09 -93.66
C ALA A 98 -37.76 188.58 -92.97
N GLN A 99 -36.65 189.34 -92.97
CA GLN A 99 -35.36 188.82 -92.49
C GLN A 99 -35.21 188.78 -90.97
N ASN A 100 -35.96 189.60 -90.22
CA ASN A 100 -35.90 189.61 -88.75
C ASN A 100 -36.80 188.52 -88.15
N GLU A 101 -37.96 188.25 -88.74
CA GLU A 101 -38.87 187.21 -88.24
C GLU A 101 -38.26 185.81 -88.41
N ASP A 102 -37.55 185.54 -89.52
CA ASP A 102 -36.79 184.30 -89.71
C ASP A 102 -35.67 184.12 -88.67
N GLN A 103 -35.01 185.20 -88.24
CA GLN A 103 -34.00 185.13 -87.17
C GLN A 103 -34.63 184.86 -85.81
N ASP A 104 -35.74 185.51 -85.47
CA ASP A 104 -36.47 185.29 -84.23
C ASP A 104 -37.13 183.90 -84.17
N LEU A 105 -37.62 183.39 -85.30
CA LEU A 105 -38.10 182.01 -85.45
C LEU A 105 -36.96 181.02 -85.31
N SER A 106 -35.82 181.25 -85.97
CA SER A 106 -34.62 180.40 -85.82
C SER A 106 -34.07 180.40 -84.39
N ALA A 107 -34.13 181.53 -83.68
CA ALA A 107 -33.71 181.61 -82.28
C ALA A 107 -34.66 180.84 -81.35
N LYS A 108 -35.98 180.93 -81.56
CA LYS A 108 -36.96 180.12 -80.82
C LYS A 108 -36.85 178.64 -81.16
N LEU A 109 -36.54 178.29 -82.41
CA LEU A 109 -36.32 176.91 -82.84
C LEU A 109 -35.03 176.36 -82.20
N ALA A 110 -33.96 177.15 -82.13
CA ALA A 110 -32.74 176.80 -81.41
C ALA A 110 -32.97 176.66 -79.89
N GLN A 111 -33.76 177.54 -79.26
CA GLN A 111 -34.12 177.42 -77.84
C GLN A 111 -34.96 176.16 -77.58
N VAL A 112 -35.96 175.87 -78.43
CA VAL A 112 -36.75 174.64 -78.32
C VAL A 112 -35.90 173.40 -78.60
N GLN A 113 -34.89 173.49 -79.46
CA GLN A 113 -33.88 172.44 -79.64
C GLN A 113 -33.02 172.27 -78.38
N GLU A 114 -32.53 173.35 -77.76
CA GLU A 114 -31.75 173.29 -76.52
C GLU A 114 -32.58 172.75 -75.35
N GLU A 115 -33.83 173.16 -75.21
CA GLU A 115 -34.77 172.62 -74.22
C GLU A 115 -35.09 171.14 -74.50
N ARG A 116 -35.26 170.74 -75.77
CA ARG A 116 -35.41 169.34 -76.18
C ARG A 116 -34.17 168.53 -75.84
N ASP A 117 -32.98 169.00 -76.21
CA ASP A 117 -31.68 168.36 -75.94
C ASP A 117 -31.47 168.24 -74.42
N HIS A 118 -31.88 169.25 -73.65
CA HIS A 118 -31.83 169.22 -72.19
C HIS A 118 -32.78 168.17 -71.59
N PHE A 119 -34.02 168.08 -72.06
CA PHE A 119 -34.96 167.03 -71.62
C PHE A 119 -34.57 165.64 -72.11
N GLU A 120 -33.98 165.52 -73.31
CA GLU A 120 -33.42 164.29 -73.86
C GLU A 120 -32.24 163.83 -73.00
N HIS A 121 -31.30 164.71 -72.63
CA HIS A 121 -30.23 164.39 -71.67
C HIS A 121 -30.73 164.06 -70.26
N GLN A 122 -31.80 164.70 -69.76
CA GLN A 122 -32.41 164.30 -68.50
C GLN A 122 -33.09 162.92 -68.60
N TYR A 123 -33.74 162.63 -69.73
CA TYR A 123 -34.37 161.35 -70.00
C TYR A 123 -33.31 160.25 -70.14
N ASP A 124 -32.26 160.46 -70.92
CA ASP A 124 -31.12 159.56 -71.08
C ASP A 124 -30.40 159.34 -69.76
N SER A 125 -30.16 160.38 -68.95
CA SER A 125 -29.55 160.23 -67.63
C SER A 125 -30.43 159.46 -66.65
N LEU A 126 -31.77 159.64 -66.71
CA LEU A 126 -32.71 158.82 -65.96
C LEU A 126 -32.80 157.38 -66.50
N LEU A 127 -32.64 157.18 -67.81
CA LEU A 127 -32.63 155.88 -68.47
C LEU A 127 -31.35 155.12 -68.16
N ASP A 128 -30.18 155.78 -68.12
CA ASP A 128 -28.90 155.26 -67.65
C ASP A 128 -28.95 154.95 -66.16
N ARG A 129 -29.59 155.80 -65.37
CA ARG A 129 -29.82 155.51 -63.94
C ARG A 129 -30.78 154.34 -63.75
N LEU A 130 -31.83 154.22 -64.55
CA LEU A 130 -32.76 153.09 -64.54
C LEU A 130 -32.08 151.81 -65.05
N SER A 131 -31.19 151.92 -66.03
CA SER A 131 -30.39 150.84 -66.62
C SER A 131 -29.35 150.33 -65.62
N SER A 132 -28.62 151.22 -64.95
CA SER A 132 -27.70 150.87 -63.87
C SER A 132 -28.44 150.31 -62.64
N MET A 133 -29.60 150.86 -62.28
CA MET A 133 -30.43 150.31 -61.20
C MET A 133 -30.97 148.92 -61.58
N LYS A 134 -31.39 148.72 -62.84
CA LYS A 134 -31.78 147.41 -63.37
C LYS A 134 -30.61 146.43 -63.40
N ALA A 135 -29.40 146.87 -63.76
CA ALA A 135 -28.19 146.05 -63.71
C ALA A 135 -27.83 145.66 -62.27
N VAL A 136 -27.95 146.59 -61.30
CA VAL A 136 -27.77 146.29 -59.87
C VAL A 136 -28.86 145.34 -59.36
N PHE A 137 -30.13 145.50 -59.77
CA PHE A 137 -31.20 144.56 -59.42
C PHE A 137 -31.00 143.18 -60.05
N SER A 138 -30.58 143.10 -61.32
CA SER A 138 -30.21 141.86 -61.98
C SER A 138 -29.06 141.17 -61.26
N LYS A 139 -27.98 141.90 -60.93
CA LYS A 139 -26.84 141.37 -60.18
C LYS A 139 -27.18 141.00 -58.74
N MET A 140 -28.06 141.75 -58.08
CA MET A 140 -28.54 141.43 -56.74
C MET A 140 -29.39 140.15 -56.75
N ARG A 141 -30.26 140.00 -57.75
CA ARG A 141 -31.05 138.80 -57.99
C ARG A 141 -30.16 137.59 -58.32
N GLU A 142 -29.19 137.76 -59.21
CA GLU A 142 -28.16 136.76 -59.52
C GLU A 142 -27.42 136.34 -58.25
N SER A 143 -26.91 137.29 -57.45
CA SER A 143 -26.25 136.98 -56.18
C SER A 143 -27.17 136.34 -55.13
N GLN A 144 -28.48 136.57 -55.20
CA GLN A 144 -29.47 135.93 -54.34
C GLN A 144 -29.76 134.48 -54.80
N GLU A 145 -29.83 134.26 -56.12
CA GLU A 145 -29.97 132.94 -56.73
C GLU A 145 -28.68 132.09 -56.51
N GLU A 146 -27.49 132.71 -56.59
CA GLU A 146 -26.20 132.12 -56.20
C GLU A 146 -26.14 131.79 -54.70
N LEU A 147 -26.54 132.73 -53.82
CA LEU A 147 -26.56 132.50 -52.37
C LEU A 147 -27.54 131.38 -52.00
N GLN A 148 -28.71 131.32 -52.66
CA GLN A 148 -29.67 130.24 -52.48
C GLN A 148 -29.09 128.90 -52.97
N SER A 149 -28.44 128.88 -54.14
CA SER A 149 -27.75 127.67 -54.64
C SER A 149 -26.66 127.19 -53.68
N CYS A 150 -25.86 128.11 -53.14
CA CYS A 150 -24.83 127.80 -52.13
C CYS A 150 -25.46 127.31 -50.81
N GLN A 151 -26.60 127.85 -50.40
CA GLN A 151 -27.33 127.41 -49.21
C GLN A 151 -27.97 126.03 -49.39
N ASP A 152 -28.50 125.73 -50.57
CA ASP A 152 -29.04 124.41 -50.91
C ASP A 152 -27.91 123.36 -51.04
N GLN A 153 -26.75 123.72 -51.60
CA GLN A 153 -25.54 122.90 -51.57
C GLN A 153 -25.04 122.65 -50.14
N LEU A 154 -25.03 123.68 -49.28
CA LEU A 154 -24.65 123.53 -47.87
C LEU A 154 -25.58 122.56 -47.14
N ARG A 155 -26.89 122.67 -47.35
CA ARG A 155 -27.89 121.73 -46.79
C ARG A 155 -27.69 120.31 -47.29
N GLU A 156 -27.38 120.13 -48.57
CA GLU A 156 -27.09 118.81 -49.14
C GLU A 156 -25.80 118.23 -48.53
N TYR A 157 -24.74 119.02 -48.39
CA TYR A 157 -23.52 118.58 -47.70
C TYR A 157 -23.75 118.29 -46.22
N GLU A 158 -24.56 119.08 -45.50
CA GLU A 158 -24.96 118.82 -44.11
C GLU A 158 -25.75 117.51 -43.99
N SER A 159 -26.71 117.28 -44.88
CA SER A 159 -27.49 116.04 -44.98
C SER A 159 -26.60 114.82 -45.26
N GLN A 160 -25.68 114.93 -46.22
CA GLN A 160 -24.72 113.88 -46.55
C GLN A 160 -23.77 113.60 -45.36
N ASN A 161 -23.29 114.64 -44.69
CA ASN A 161 -22.39 114.50 -43.53
C ASN A 161 -23.11 113.85 -42.35
N LEU A 162 -24.39 114.19 -42.10
CA LEU A 162 -25.24 113.49 -41.14
C LEU A 162 -25.40 112.01 -41.51
N SER A 163 -25.75 111.71 -42.76
CA SER A 163 -25.92 110.33 -43.25
C SER A 163 -24.63 109.50 -43.18
N LEU A 164 -23.48 110.11 -43.48
CA LEU A 164 -22.17 109.47 -43.36
C LEU A 164 -21.80 109.22 -41.89
N LYS A 165 -22.16 110.14 -40.99
CA LYS A 165 -21.95 109.97 -39.55
C LYS A 165 -22.83 108.86 -38.96
N ASP A 166 -24.12 108.80 -39.33
CA ASP A 166 -25.01 107.71 -38.94
C ASP A 166 -24.51 106.34 -39.46
N LYS A 167 -23.99 106.29 -40.69
CA LYS A 167 -23.35 105.10 -41.26
C LYS A 167 -22.06 104.73 -40.52
N LEU A 168 -21.25 105.71 -40.13
CA LEU A 168 -20.02 105.48 -39.38
C LEU A 168 -20.33 104.92 -37.98
N ASP A 169 -21.26 105.55 -37.26
CA ASP A 169 -21.70 105.12 -35.92
C ASP A 169 -22.33 103.70 -35.97
N SER A 170 -23.14 103.41 -36.99
CA SER A 170 -23.70 102.07 -37.22
C SER A 170 -22.61 101.04 -37.52
N THR A 171 -21.66 101.37 -38.39
CA THR A 171 -20.52 100.50 -38.74
C THR A 171 -19.57 100.28 -37.55
N GLN A 172 -19.42 101.28 -36.68
CA GLN A 172 -18.65 101.18 -35.45
C GLN A 172 -19.32 100.24 -34.46
N ARG A 173 -20.64 100.38 -34.22
CA ARG A 173 -21.41 99.46 -33.36
C ARG A 173 -21.31 98.01 -33.86
N GLN A 174 -21.47 97.79 -35.17
CA GLN A 174 -21.29 96.47 -35.78
C GLN A 174 -19.86 95.93 -35.61
N ASN A 175 -18.83 96.76 -35.68
CA ASN A 175 -17.45 96.35 -35.39
C ASN A 175 -17.24 96.00 -33.91
N GLU A 176 -17.86 96.73 -32.99
CA GLU A 176 -17.81 96.44 -31.55
C GLU A 176 -18.54 95.14 -31.23
N GLU A 177 -19.73 94.91 -31.80
CA GLU A 177 -20.48 93.64 -31.73
C GLU A 177 -19.66 92.46 -32.27
N LEU A 178 -19.07 92.60 -33.47
CA LEU A 178 -18.22 91.56 -34.08
C LEU A 178 -16.95 91.27 -33.27
N ARG A 179 -16.32 92.30 -32.67
CA ARG A 179 -15.18 92.12 -31.77
C ARG A 179 -15.58 91.40 -30.49
N ASN A 180 -16.70 91.76 -29.89
CA ASN A 180 -17.23 91.09 -28.70
C ASN A 180 -17.54 89.61 -29.00
N LEU A 181 -18.22 89.33 -30.11
CA LEU A 181 -18.53 87.97 -30.57
C LEU A 181 -17.27 87.15 -30.87
N THR A 182 -16.24 87.77 -31.49
CA THR A 182 -14.94 87.13 -31.72
C THR A 182 -14.22 86.83 -30.40
N GLY A 183 -14.34 87.72 -29.42
CA GLY A 183 -13.83 87.52 -28.06
C GLY A 183 -14.49 86.34 -27.36
N THR A 184 -15.83 86.24 -27.38
CA THR A 184 -16.55 85.11 -26.78
C THR A 184 -16.25 83.80 -27.48
N LEU A 185 -16.22 83.78 -28.82
CA LEU A 185 -15.87 82.58 -29.59
C LEU A 185 -14.43 82.10 -29.30
N ASN A 186 -13.46 83.01 -29.17
CA ASN A 186 -12.10 82.64 -28.79
C ASN A 186 -12.03 82.09 -27.35
N GLN A 187 -12.84 82.62 -26.44
CA GLN A 187 -12.93 82.11 -25.06
C GLN A 187 -13.59 80.72 -25.01
N GLU A 188 -14.64 80.49 -25.79
CA GLU A 188 -15.28 79.18 -25.95
C GLU A 188 -14.33 78.16 -26.62
N LEU A 189 -13.60 78.54 -27.66
CA LEU A 189 -12.56 77.71 -28.30
C LEU A 189 -11.47 77.33 -27.30
N SER A 190 -10.94 78.29 -26.53
CA SER A 190 -9.94 78.00 -25.49
C SER A 190 -10.47 77.07 -24.41
N GLY A 191 -11.75 77.20 -24.03
CA GLY A 191 -12.40 76.29 -23.08
C GLY A 191 -12.60 74.88 -23.64
N LEU A 192 -12.95 74.76 -24.91
CA LEU A 192 -13.07 73.49 -25.63
C LEU A 192 -11.71 72.80 -25.81
N ASP A 193 -10.65 73.54 -26.14
CA ASP A 193 -9.29 73.01 -26.25
C ASP A 193 -8.79 72.49 -24.88
N GLU A 194 -9.03 73.24 -23.81
CA GLU A 194 -8.76 72.79 -22.43
C GLU A 194 -9.54 71.51 -22.06
N GLU A 195 -10.82 71.41 -22.43
CA GLU A 195 -11.62 70.20 -22.18
C GLU A 195 -11.10 69.02 -23.01
N ASN A 196 -10.72 69.26 -24.27
CA ASN A 196 -10.19 68.25 -25.17
C ASN A 196 -8.82 67.72 -24.69
N GLU A 197 -7.95 68.59 -24.15
CA GLU A 197 -6.70 68.18 -23.50
C GLU A 197 -6.96 67.33 -22.24
N LYS A 198 -7.90 67.75 -21.37
CA LYS A 198 -8.30 66.99 -20.17
C LYS A 198 -8.90 65.63 -20.53
N LEU A 199 -9.73 65.55 -21.56
CA LEU A 199 -10.29 64.30 -22.08
C LEU A 199 -9.20 63.42 -22.69
N THR A 200 -8.26 63.98 -23.44
CA THR A 200 -7.13 63.25 -24.04
C THR A 200 -6.21 62.66 -22.96
N SER A 201 -5.87 63.42 -21.92
CA SER A 201 -5.11 62.92 -20.76
C SER A 201 -5.84 61.75 -20.10
N LYS A 202 -7.14 61.91 -19.82
CA LYS A 202 -7.97 60.86 -19.20
C LYS A 202 -8.08 59.60 -20.07
N CYS A 203 -8.19 59.75 -21.39
CA CYS A 203 -8.14 58.62 -22.32
C CYS A 203 -6.79 57.91 -22.26
N SER A 204 -5.67 58.64 -22.25
CA SER A 204 -4.32 58.06 -22.13
C SER A 204 -4.11 57.32 -20.79
N GLU A 205 -4.63 57.85 -19.68
CA GLU A 205 -4.64 57.18 -18.37
C GLU A 205 -5.48 55.89 -18.39
N ILE A 206 -6.66 55.92 -19.01
CA ILE A 206 -7.52 54.75 -19.17
C ILE A 206 -6.85 53.69 -20.08
N GLU A 207 -6.18 54.10 -21.15
CA GLU A 207 -5.43 53.19 -22.03
C GLU A 207 -4.23 52.55 -21.30
N SER A 208 -3.46 53.33 -20.55
CA SER A 208 -2.33 52.86 -19.74
C SER A 208 -2.77 51.88 -18.65
N THR A 209 -3.83 52.20 -17.91
CA THR A 209 -4.39 51.30 -16.90
C THR A 209 -5.01 50.03 -17.50
N ASN A 210 -5.64 50.13 -18.67
CA ASN A 210 -6.17 48.98 -19.40
C ASN A 210 -5.06 48.05 -19.92
N GLU A 211 -3.94 48.58 -20.43
CA GLU A 211 -2.80 47.71 -20.82
C GLU A 211 -2.12 47.08 -19.60
N ALA A 212 -1.97 47.81 -18.48
CA ALA A 212 -1.49 47.23 -17.23
C ALA A 212 -2.39 46.09 -16.73
N LEU A 213 -3.72 46.27 -16.77
CA LEU A 213 -4.70 45.22 -16.44
C LEU A 213 -4.63 44.03 -17.40
N LYS A 214 -4.41 44.25 -18.70
CA LYS A 214 -4.18 43.16 -19.67
C LYS A 214 -2.93 42.37 -19.32
N ASP A 215 -1.83 43.03 -18.92
CA ASP A 215 -0.59 42.35 -18.52
C ASP A 215 -0.73 41.60 -17.19
N ASP A 216 -1.46 42.14 -16.22
CA ASP A 216 -1.83 41.43 -14.99
C ASP A 216 -2.70 40.20 -15.29
N ILE A 217 -3.67 40.30 -16.20
CA ILE A 217 -4.47 39.16 -16.67
C ILE A 217 -3.57 38.11 -17.37
N LYS A 218 -2.68 38.52 -18.27
CA LYS A 218 -1.69 37.61 -18.92
C LYS A 218 -0.81 36.91 -17.88
N ARG A 219 -0.41 37.60 -16.79
CA ARG A 219 0.36 37.03 -15.67
C ARG A 219 -0.46 36.00 -14.88
N LEU A 220 -1.69 36.35 -14.51
CA LEU A 220 -2.59 35.46 -13.76
C LEU A 220 -2.97 34.21 -14.55
N ILE A 221 -3.20 34.32 -15.87
CA ILE A 221 -3.43 33.17 -16.75
C ILE A 221 -2.23 32.22 -16.72
N LYS A 222 -1.00 32.74 -16.92
CA LYS A 222 0.24 31.92 -16.85
C LYS A 222 0.45 31.28 -15.48
N GLU A 223 0.07 31.96 -14.40
CA GLU A 223 0.15 31.39 -13.04
C GLU A 223 -0.88 30.27 -12.83
N HIS A 224 -2.11 30.47 -13.31
CA HIS A 224 -3.16 29.45 -13.30
C HIS A 224 -2.77 28.22 -14.14
N GLU A 225 -2.28 28.41 -15.36
CA GLU A 225 -1.78 27.34 -16.23
C GLU A 225 -0.68 26.52 -15.55
N ARG A 226 0.28 27.18 -14.88
CA ARG A 226 1.33 26.50 -14.09
C ARG A 226 0.77 25.69 -12.92
N LYS A 227 -0.17 26.26 -12.15
CA LYS A 227 -0.82 25.55 -11.03
C LYS A 227 -1.66 24.37 -11.52
N GLN A 228 -2.35 24.53 -12.66
CA GLN A 228 -3.15 23.49 -13.28
C GLN A 228 -2.27 22.35 -13.83
N ALA A 229 -1.14 22.67 -14.49
CA ALA A 229 -0.15 21.69 -14.91
C ALA A 229 0.42 20.92 -13.71
N HIS A 230 0.89 21.63 -12.67
CA HIS A 230 1.43 21.00 -11.46
C HIS A 230 0.40 20.10 -10.74
N SER A 231 -0.86 20.53 -10.67
CA SER A 231 -1.96 19.72 -10.11
C SER A 231 -2.21 18.46 -10.95
N ASN A 232 -2.21 18.59 -12.29
CA ASN A 232 -2.36 17.47 -13.21
C ASN A 232 -1.18 16.47 -13.12
N ASP A 233 0.06 16.96 -13.02
CA ASP A 233 1.24 16.13 -12.78
C ASP A 233 1.13 15.36 -11.46
N LYS A 234 0.63 16.02 -10.40
CA LYS A 234 0.41 15.36 -9.09
C LYS A 234 -0.71 14.33 -9.13
N VAL A 235 -1.77 14.56 -9.92
CA VAL A 235 -2.81 13.55 -10.16
C VAL A 235 -2.22 12.34 -10.87
N GLN A 236 -1.42 12.52 -11.92
CA GLN A 236 -0.76 11.40 -12.62
C GLN A 236 0.21 10.63 -11.71
N GLU A 237 0.96 11.31 -10.84
CA GLU A 237 1.82 10.67 -9.85
C GLU A 237 0.99 9.81 -8.86
N LEU A 238 -0.14 10.33 -8.37
CA LEU A 238 -1.04 9.61 -7.47
C LEU A 238 -1.75 8.44 -8.17
N GLU A 239 -2.14 8.57 -9.43
CA GLU A 239 -2.69 7.49 -10.24
C GLU A 239 -1.68 6.35 -10.44
N LEU A 240 -0.40 6.68 -10.69
CA LEU A 240 0.67 5.70 -10.81
C LEU A 240 0.95 5.00 -9.47
N VAL A 241 0.99 5.73 -8.35
CA VAL A 241 1.12 5.15 -7.01
C VAL A 241 -0.06 4.24 -6.67
N LEU A 242 -1.30 4.63 -7.00
CA LEU A 242 -2.49 3.80 -6.80
C LEU A 242 -2.44 2.54 -7.68
N SER A 243 -2.00 2.66 -8.93
CA SER A 243 -1.80 1.50 -9.83
C SER A 243 -0.77 0.52 -9.27
N ASN A 244 0.38 1.01 -8.78
CA ASN A 244 1.39 0.17 -8.14
C ASN A 244 0.83 -0.50 -6.87
N PHE A 245 0.20 0.25 -5.98
CA PHE A 245 -0.41 -0.31 -4.76
C PHE A 245 -1.49 -1.36 -5.09
N LYS A 246 -2.24 -1.18 -6.16
CA LYS A 246 -3.22 -2.17 -6.65
C LYS A 246 -2.54 -3.42 -7.22
N GLN A 247 -1.39 -3.29 -7.88
CA GLN A 247 -0.58 -4.42 -8.33
C GLN A 247 0.02 -5.18 -7.15
N ASP A 248 0.59 -4.48 -6.16
CA ASP A 248 1.14 -5.08 -4.94
C ASP A 248 0.06 -5.78 -4.10
N ALA A 249 -1.13 -5.17 -3.98
CA ALA A 249 -2.31 -5.80 -3.37
C ALA A 249 -2.81 -7.03 -4.16
N GLY A 250 -2.56 -7.07 -5.48
CA GLY A 250 -2.77 -8.25 -6.32
C GLY A 250 -1.77 -9.36 -5.99
N SER A 251 -0.47 -9.06 -6.07
CA SER A 251 0.61 -10.03 -5.78
C SER A 251 0.48 -10.63 -4.38
N THR A 252 0.27 -9.78 -3.36
CA THR A 252 0.10 -10.24 -1.97
C THR A 252 -1.16 -11.06 -1.75
N LYS A 253 -2.23 -10.81 -2.52
CA LYS A 253 -3.43 -11.66 -2.52
C LYS A 253 -3.14 -13.02 -3.16
N ASP A 254 -2.47 -13.04 -4.32
CA ASP A 254 -2.14 -14.28 -5.02
C ASP A 254 -1.17 -15.13 -4.17
N GLU A 255 -0.17 -14.51 -3.53
CA GLU A 255 0.73 -15.14 -2.55
C GLU A 255 -0.01 -15.70 -1.33
N LEU A 256 -1.02 -14.98 -0.82
CA LEU A 256 -1.87 -15.45 0.28
C LEU A 256 -2.73 -16.64 -0.13
N GLU A 257 -3.30 -16.63 -1.34
CA GLU A 257 -4.08 -17.74 -1.88
C GLU A 257 -3.20 -18.98 -2.08
N ASP A 258 -1.98 -18.80 -2.59
CA ASP A 258 -0.95 -19.85 -2.68
C ASP A 258 -0.56 -20.40 -1.30
N ALA A 259 -0.39 -19.53 -0.30
CA ALA A 259 -0.08 -19.93 1.08
C ALA A 259 -1.25 -20.72 1.71
N ILE A 260 -2.50 -20.31 1.48
CA ILE A 260 -3.70 -21.05 1.91
C ILE A 260 -3.76 -22.43 1.25
N GLN A 261 -3.51 -22.53 -0.06
CA GLN A 261 -3.48 -23.83 -0.75
C GLN A 261 -2.35 -24.74 -0.22
N ARG A 262 -1.17 -24.19 0.09
CA ARG A 262 -0.07 -24.95 0.70
C ARG A 262 -0.42 -25.42 2.11
N LEU A 263 -1.06 -24.58 2.92
CA LEU A 263 -1.53 -24.93 4.25
C LEU A 263 -2.58 -26.04 4.20
N GLN A 264 -3.60 -25.93 3.35
CA GLN A 264 -4.62 -26.98 3.16
C GLN A 264 -3.99 -28.33 2.72
N LYS A 265 -3.00 -28.30 1.81
CA LYS A 265 -2.26 -29.52 1.41
C LYS A 265 -1.49 -30.12 2.59
N ALA A 266 -0.86 -29.28 3.43
CA ALA A 266 -0.14 -29.72 4.62
C ALA A 266 -1.09 -30.26 5.71
N GLU A 267 -2.26 -29.67 5.92
CA GLU A 267 -3.30 -30.15 6.83
C GLU A 267 -3.86 -31.51 6.38
N LEU A 268 -4.13 -31.69 5.08
CA LEU A 268 -4.55 -32.97 4.53
C LEU A 268 -3.46 -34.05 4.64
N ALA A 269 -2.19 -33.68 4.48
CA ALA A 269 -1.07 -34.60 4.70
C ALA A 269 -0.93 -34.98 6.19
N LYS A 270 -1.01 -33.99 7.09
CA LYS A 270 -1.03 -34.20 8.55
C LYS A 270 -2.17 -35.14 8.96
N ALA A 271 -3.39 -34.91 8.47
CA ALA A 271 -4.55 -35.76 8.77
C ALA A 271 -4.42 -37.20 8.22
N LYS A 272 -3.62 -37.43 7.16
CA LYS A 272 -3.24 -38.78 6.72
C LYS A 272 -2.23 -39.40 7.67
N PHE A 273 -1.13 -38.70 7.98
CA PHE A 273 -0.12 -39.18 8.93
C PHE A 273 -0.67 -39.43 10.34
N GLU A 274 -1.65 -38.65 10.80
CA GLU A 274 -2.34 -38.88 12.07
C GLU A 274 -3.16 -40.19 12.03
N LYS A 275 -3.83 -40.51 10.91
CA LYS A 275 -4.54 -41.79 10.72
C LYS A 275 -3.59 -42.98 10.58
N GLU A 276 -2.47 -42.80 9.88
CA GLU A 276 -1.41 -43.82 9.78
C GLU A 276 -0.79 -44.07 11.16
N LEU A 277 -0.52 -43.01 11.94
CA LEU A 277 0.01 -43.12 13.29
C LEU A 277 -0.97 -43.77 14.27
N THR A 278 -2.27 -43.48 14.21
CA THR A 278 -3.26 -44.17 15.05
C THR A 278 -3.44 -45.63 14.64
N SER A 279 -3.43 -45.94 13.33
CA SER A 279 -3.44 -47.32 12.84
C SER A 279 -2.20 -48.10 13.28
N LEU A 280 -1.01 -47.50 13.21
CA LEU A 280 0.24 -48.15 13.60
C LEU A 280 0.35 -48.33 15.12
N LYS A 281 -0.18 -47.38 15.91
CA LYS A 281 -0.33 -47.54 17.37
C LYS A 281 -1.27 -48.69 17.72
N ALA A 282 -2.42 -48.79 17.05
CA ALA A 282 -3.36 -49.89 17.27
C ALA A 282 -2.73 -51.25 16.91
N GLN A 283 -1.98 -51.34 15.80
CA GLN A 283 -1.23 -52.54 15.43
C GLN A 283 -0.15 -52.90 16.47
N LEU A 284 0.56 -51.91 17.01
CA LEU A 284 1.56 -52.13 18.06
C LEU A 284 0.92 -52.58 19.38
N GLU A 285 -0.22 -52.01 19.77
CA GLU A 285 -0.99 -52.44 20.94
C GLU A 285 -1.55 -53.86 20.76
N GLU A 286 -2.00 -54.22 19.55
CA GLU A 286 -2.43 -55.57 19.20
C GLU A 286 -1.26 -56.58 19.24
N GLU A 287 -0.10 -56.25 18.65
CA GLU A 287 1.10 -57.08 18.71
C GLU A 287 1.59 -57.26 20.15
N GLN A 288 1.59 -56.19 20.95
CA GLN A 288 1.95 -56.25 22.38
C GLN A 288 0.98 -57.12 23.17
N ALA A 289 -0.33 -57.02 22.91
CA ALA A 289 -1.33 -57.88 23.53
C ALA A 289 -1.18 -59.35 23.09
N GLU A 290 -0.84 -59.60 21.83
CA GLU A 290 -0.54 -60.95 21.32
C GLU A 290 0.74 -61.51 21.95
N ASN A 291 1.81 -60.71 22.10
CA ASN A 291 3.04 -61.10 22.77
C ASN A 291 2.82 -61.38 24.26
N LEU A 292 2.03 -60.56 24.96
CA LEU A 292 1.65 -60.82 26.36
C LEU A 292 0.84 -62.12 26.49
N ARG A 293 -0.07 -62.42 25.54
CA ARG A 293 -0.78 -63.71 25.49
C ARG A 293 0.17 -64.87 25.24
N LYS A 294 1.09 -64.75 24.27
CA LYS A 294 2.11 -65.76 23.95
C LYS A 294 3.02 -66.03 25.16
N ASN A 295 3.48 -64.98 25.82
CA ASN A 295 4.28 -65.09 27.05
C ASN A 295 3.48 -65.76 28.16
N ALA A 296 2.23 -65.34 28.43
CA ALA A 296 1.39 -66.04 29.41
C ALA A 296 1.17 -67.53 29.08
N THR A 297 0.98 -67.89 27.80
CA THR A 297 0.90 -69.32 27.41
C THR A 297 2.23 -70.04 27.57
N ASN A 298 3.36 -69.39 27.27
CA ASN A 298 4.69 -69.95 27.50
C ASN A 298 4.96 -70.13 28.99
N ASP A 299 4.58 -69.17 29.84
CA ASP A 299 4.71 -69.24 31.29
C ASP A 299 3.89 -70.40 31.85
N THR A 300 2.63 -70.58 31.41
CA THR A 300 1.83 -71.76 31.82
C THR A 300 2.42 -73.08 31.33
N LEU A 301 3.05 -73.10 30.15
CA LEU A 301 3.74 -74.29 29.64
C LEU A 301 5.04 -74.56 30.41
N ILE A 302 5.79 -73.52 30.78
CA ILE A 302 6.98 -73.62 31.63
C ILE A 302 6.58 -74.10 33.02
N GLU A 303 5.48 -73.62 33.59
CA GLU A 303 4.94 -74.10 34.86
C GLU A 303 4.52 -75.57 34.76
N GLU A 304 3.79 -75.97 33.70
CA GLU A 304 3.42 -77.37 33.47
C GLU A 304 4.66 -78.28 33.27
N LEU A 305 5.67 -77.82 32.53
CA LEU A 305 6.93 -78.54 32.33
C LEU A 305 7.78 -78.60 33.61
N THR A 306 7.76 -77.55 34.44
CA THR A 306 8.46 -77.52 35.74
C THR A 306 7.79 -78.46 36.74
N ASN A 307 6.45 -78.44 36.83
CA ASN A 307 5.68 -79.39 37.63
C ASN A 307 5.89 -80.84 37.18
N LYS A 308 5.99 -81.09 35.86
CA LYS A 308 6.36 -82.41 35.31
C LYS A 308 7.81 -82.78 35.68
N LEU A 309 8.75 -81.84 35.57
CA LEU A 309 10.15 -82.06 35.93
C LEU A 309 10.26 -82.43 37.42
N GLU A 310 9.73 -81.60 38.31
CA GLU A 310 9.70 -81.83 39.76
C GLU A 310 9.02 -83.17 40.10
N GLY A 311 7.88 -83.48 39.47
CA GLY A 311 7.22 -84.78 39.62
C GLY A 311 8.10 -85.96 39.17
N THR A 312 8.86 -85.81 38.07
CA THR A 312 9.84 -86.82 37.65
C THR A 312 11.07 -86.88 38.54
N GLU A 313 11.53 -85.75 39.11
CA GLU A 313 12.65 -85.70 40.06
C GLU A 313 12.29 -86.32 41.40
N LEU A 314 11.08 -86.11 41.90
CA LEU A 314 10.53 -86.79 43.08
C LEU A 314 10.41 -88.30 42.83
N SER A 315 9.86 -88.71 41.68
CA SER A 315 9.80 -90.14 41.30
C SER A 315 11.20 -90.75 41.11
N LEU A 316 12.16 -89.99 40.59
CA LEU A 316 13.56 -90.39 40.47
C LEU A 316 14.25 -90.48 41.85
N ALA A 317 13.90 -89.61 42.80
CA ALA A 317 14.37 -89.65 44.17
C ALA A 317 13.78 -90.86 44.91
N GLU A 318 12.47 -91.09 44.82
CA GLU A 318 11.82 -92.30 45.37
C GLU A 318 12.41 -93.59 44.77
N THR A 319 12.65 -93.64 43.46
CA THR A 319 13.23 -94.83 42.82
C THR A 319 14.71 -95.00 43.17
N ARG A 320 15.47 -93.92 43.38
CA ARG A 320 16.82 -93.98 43.97
C ARG A 320 16.80 -94.43 45.42
N GLU A 321 15.87 -93.97 46.24
CA GLU A 321 15.73 -94.40 47.63
C GLU A 321 15.35 -95.90 47.70
N LYS A 322 14.40 -96.34 46.85
CA LYS A 322 14.04 -97.77 46.70
C LYS A 322 15.23 -98.59 46.19
N LEU A 323 16.05 -98.06 45.28
CA LEU A 323 17.29 -98.68 44.81
C LEU A 323 18.32 -98.79 45.93
N GLU A 324 18.55 -97.75 46.72
CA GLU A 324 19.52 -97.71 47.80
C GLU A 324 19.09 -98.57 49.01
N ASN A 325 17.79 -98.61 49.31
CA ASN A 325 17.22 -99.57 50.27
C ASN A 325 17.34 -101.02 49.78
N SER A 326 17.14 -101.28 48.48
CA SER A 326 17.38 -102.61 47.90
C SER A 326 18.87 -102.97 47.91
N ARG A 327 19.75 -102.00 47.67
CA ARG A 327 21.20 -102.17 47.68
C ARG A 327 21.74 -102.44 49.07
N SER A 328 21.31 -101.67 50.08
CA SER A 328 21.67 -101.93 51.48
C SER A 328 21.11 -103.25 52.00
N GLN A 329 19.94 -103.71 51.52
CA GLN A 329 19.48 -105.08 51.75
C GLN A 329 20.40 -106.12 51.10
N VAL A 330 20.86 -105.91 49.87
CA VAL A 330 21.83 -106.79 49.20
C VAL A 330 23.16 -106.82 49.97
N ASP A 331 23.69 -105.66 50.36
CA ASP A 331 24.95 -105.55 51.12
C ASP A 331 24.80 -106.25 52.48
N ALA A 332 23.69 -106.06 53.21
CA ALA A 332 23.38 -106.80 54.43
C ALA A 332 23.32 -108.32 54.19
N MET A 333 22.65 -108.78 53.13
CA MET A 333 22.64 -110.20 52.76
C MET A 333 24.04 -110.73 52.41
N THR A 334 24.91 -109.93 51.80
CA THR A 334 26.31 -110.37 51.55
C THR A 334 27.12 -110.49 52.85
N VAL A 335 26.86 -109.62 53.84
CA VAL A 335 27.44 -109.76 55.19
C VAL A 335 26.94 -111.03 55.86
N ASP A 336 25.62 -111.31 55.83
CA ASP A 336 25.04 -112.54 56.39
C ASP A 336 25.58 -113.81 55.70
N VAL A 337 25.80 -113.76 54.38
CA VAL A 337 26.46 -114.84 53.62
C VAL A 337 27.90 -115.03 54.10
N SER A 338 28.67 -113.97 54.30
CA SER A 338 30.05 -114.08 54.82
C SER A 338 30.10 -114.66 56.25
N GLN A 339 29.15 -114.30 57.11
CA GLN A 339 29.01 -114.90 58.44
C GLN A 339 28.64 -116.38 58.36
N LYS A 340 27.75 -116.74 57.42
CA LYS A 340 27.38 -118.14 57.16
C LYS A 340 28.57 -118.97 56.65
N GLU A 341 29.42 -118.42 55.80
CA GLU A 341 30.66 -119.07 55.35
C GLU A 341 31.64 -119.28 56.51
N ALA A 342 31.83 -118.26 57.36
CA ALA A 342 32.67 -118.37 58.56
C ALA A 342 32.15 -119.45 59.53
N LEU A 343 30.84 -119.45 59.82
CA LEU A 343 30.20 -120.49 60.66
C LEU A 343 30.27 -121.88 60.01
N GLN A 344 30.19 -121.98 58.69
CA GLN A 344 30.36 -123.25 57.97
C GLN A 344 31.81 -123.77 58.10
N GLN A 345 32.79 -122.87 58.10
CA GLN A 345 34.20 -123.22 58.29
C GLN A 345 34.48 -123.63 59.75
N GLU A 346 33.94 -122.91 60.74
CA GLU A 346 34.00 -123.33 62.15
C GLU A 346 33.34 -124.71 62.33
N CYS A 347 32.16 -124.94 61.76
CA CYS A 347 31.49 -126.25 61.80
C CYS A 347 32.36 -127.37 61.21
N LYS A 348 33.10 -127.12 60.13
CA LYS A 348 34.04 -128.10 59.55
C LYS A 348 35.23 -128.37 60.48
N GLU A 349 35.79 -127.35 61.13
CA GLU A 349 36.87 -127.52 62.11
C GLU A 349 36.41 -128.28 63.35
N LYS A 350 35.25 -127.94 63.92
CA LYS A 350 34.64 -128.69 65.03
C LYS A 350 34.34 -130.13 64.62
N ALA A 351 33.82 -130.37 63.41
CA ALA A 351 33.60 -131.73 62.90
C ALA A 351 34.91 -132.53 62.76
N LEU A 352 35.99 -131.89 62.32
CA LEU A 352 37.33 -132.51 62.22
C LEU A 352 37.94 -132.77 63.60
N GLN A 353 37.71 -131.89 64.58
CA GLN A 353 38.10 -132.10 65.98
C GLN A 353 37.30 -133.24 66.64
N ILE A 354 35.99 -133.32 66.38
CA ILE A 354 35.14 -134.47 66.76
C ILE A 354 35.64 -135.75 66.08
N GLY A 355 36.09 -135.68 64.83
CA GLY A 355 36.71 -136.80 64.11
C GLY A 355 37.98 -137.31 64.81
N LYS A 356 38.88 -136.40 65.21
CA LYS A 356 40.08 -136.73 65.99
C LYS A 356 39.74 -137.35 67.35
N LEU A 357 38.88 -136.71 68.14
CA LEU A 357 38.46 -137.20 69.46
C LEU A 357 37.73 -138.54 69.38
N ARG A 358 36.93 -138.78 68.34
CA ARG A 358 36.31 -140.10 68.08
C ARG A 358 37.37 -141.14 67.74
N HIS A 359 38.38 -140.80 66.94
CA HIS A 359 39.43 -141.77 66.60
C HIS A 359 40.30 -142.11 67.81
N GLU A 360 40.67 -141.12 68.63
CA GLU A 360 41.35 -141.31 69.92
C GLU A 360 40.52 -142.17 70.87
N ALA A 361 39.21 -141.92 71.00
CA ALA A 361 38.32 -142.74 71.82
C ALA A 361 38.20 -144.19 71.31
N ILE A 362 38.18 -144.41 70.00
CA ILE A 362 38.20 -145.75 69.39
C ILE A 362 39.54 -146.46 69.71
N ILE A 363 40.66 -145.79 69.51
CA ILE A 363 42.00 -146.33 69.80
C ILE A 363 42.12 -146.68 71.29
N LEU A 364 41.68 -145.79 72.19
CA LEU A 364 41.70 -146.01 73.64
C LEU A 364 40.83 -147.21 74.05
N ASN A 365 39.68 -147.40 73.42
CA ASN A 365 38.81 -148.56 73.65
C ASN A 365 39.45 -149.86 73.14
N GLU A 366 40.22 -149.80 72.04
CA GLU A 366 41.02 -150.94 71.56
C GLU A 366 42.16 -151.30 72.54
N HIS A 367 42.86 -150.31 73.09
CA HIS A 367 43.85 -150.52 74.15
C HIS A 367 43.23 -151.16 75.41
N LEU A 368 42.07 -150.67 75.84
CA LEU A 368 41.34 -151.20 76.99
C LEU A 368 40.85 -152.64 76.73
N THR A 369 40.38 -152.93 75.51
CA THR A 369 39.97 -154.28 75.10
C THR A 369 41.15 -155.26 75.06
N LYS A 370 42.31 -154.83 74.55
CA LYS A 370 43.57 -155.62 74.59
C LYS A 370 44.04 -155.89 76.03
N ALA A 371 43.95 -154.90 76.91
CA ALA A 371 44.30 -155.06 78.33
C ALA A 371 43.37 -156.06 79.05
N LEU A 372 42.04 -155.96 78.84
CA LEU A 372 41.08 -156.92 79.40
C LEU A 372 41.26 -158.34 78.84
N ALA A 373 41.61 -158.48 77.56
CA ALA A 373 41.86 -159.78 76.95
C ALA A 373 43.10 -160.49 77.54
N MET A 374 44.15 -159.74 77.90
CA MET A 374 45.30 -160.32 78.61
C MET A 374 44.96 -160.69 80.07
N LEU A 375 44.20 -159.85 80.78
CA LEU A 375 43.80 -160.11 82.17
C LEU A 375 42.91 -161.35 82.31
N LYS A 376 42.07 -161.64 81.30
CA LYS A 376 41.16 -162.79 81.32
C LYS A 376 41.84 -164.15 81.10
N LYS A 377 43.13 -164.20 80.75
CA LYS A 377 43.86 -165.45 80.46
C LYS A 377 44.73 -165.97 81.62
N SER A 378 44.82 -165.24 82.73
CA SER A 378 45.77 -165.53 83.82
C SER A 378 45.13 -165.96 85.16
N ASN A 379 43.87 -166.41 85.17
CA ASN A 379 43.11 -166.61 86.41
C ASN A 379 42.33 -167.96 86.50
N ASP A 380 42.81 -169.00 85.82
CA ASP A 380 42.12 -170.29 85.64
C ASP A 380 42.79 -171.48 86.39
N SER A 381 43.56 -171.22 87.46
CA SER A 381 44.46 -172.20 88.10
C SER A 381 44.15 -172.57 89.56
N GLU A 382 42.92 -172.37 90.06
CA GLU A 382 42.57 -172.65 91.48
C GLU A 382 41.39 -173.64 91.69
N ASN A 383 41.07 -174.48 90.70
CA ASN A 383 40.08 -175.55 90.88
C ASN A 383 40.72 -176.90 91.23
N VAL A 384 40.41 -177.42 92.42
CA VAL A 384 40.95 -178.68 92.97
C VAL A 384 40.33 -179.92 92.30
N ASP A 385 41.15 -180.93 92.03
CA ASP A 385 40.77 -182.17 91.35
C ASP A 385 39.78 -183.06 92.14
N LYS A 386 38.63 -183.36 91.52
CA LYS A 386 37.55 -184.15 92.14
C LYS A 386 37.91 -185.64 92.31
N GLU A 387 38.78 -186.18 91.45
CA GLU A 387 39.14 -187.61 91.50
C GLU A 387 40.04 -187.95 92.70
N LEU A 388 40.96 -187.04 93.06
CA LEU A 388 41.87 -187.21 94.20
C LEU A 388 41.10 -187.29 95.52
N ILE A 389 40.09 -186.43 95.68
CA ILE A 389 39.21 -186.37 96.86
C ILE A 389 38.36 -187.64 96.97
N SER A 390 37.86 -188.16 95.84
CA SER A 390 37.03 -189.37 95.79
C SER A 390 37.80 -190.61 96.29
N ASN A 391 39.02 -190.82 95.80
CA ASN A 391 39.88 -191.93 96.25
C ASN A 391 40.21 -191.84 97.75
N LEU A 392 40.50 -190.64 98.26
CA LEU A 392 40.85 -190.43 99.66
C LEU A 392 39.65 -190.72 100.59
N LEU A 393 38.43 -190.39 100.17
CA LEU A 393 37.19 -190.72 100.89
C LEU A 393 36.90 -192.24 100.92
N ILE A 394 37.12 -192.95 99.80
CA ILE A 394 36.92 -194.40 99.70
C ILE A 394 37.88 -195.17 100.62
N SER A 395 39.14 -194.73 100.71
CA SER A 395 40.13 -195.27 101.64
C SER A 395 39.72 -195.11 103.11
N PHE A 396 39.09 -193.98 103.46
CA PHE A 396 38.61 -193.74 104.82
C PHE A 396 37.42 -194.64 105.24
N VAL A 397 36.50 -194.93 104.33
CA VAL A 397 35.30 -195.75 104.63
C VAL A 397 35.65 -197.23 104.83
N SER A 398 36.65 -197.74 104.10
CA SER A 398 37.01 -199.16 104.08
C SER A 398 37.85 -199.64 105.29
N ILE A 399 38.40 -198.73 106.10
CA ILE A 399 39.18 -199.07 107.31
C ILE A 399 38.25 -199.40 108.51
N PRO A 400 38.39 -200.59 109.17
CA PRO A 400 37.64 -200.96 110.37
C PRO A 400 37.81 -199.98 111.53
N ARG A 401 36.79 -199.84 112.39
CA ARG A 401 36.66 -198.79 113.42
C ARG A 401 37.66 -198.83 114.59
N ALA A 402 38.70 -199.67 114.54
CA ALA A 402 39.67 -199.87 115.63
C ALA A 402 41.14 -199.76 115.19
N ASP A 403 41.42 -199.40 113.93
CA ASP A 403 42.79 -199.22 113.42
C ASP A 403 43.23 -197.73 113.56
N PRO A 404 44.37 -197.42 114.22
CA PRO A 404 44.89 -196.06 114.32
C PRO A 404 45.14 -195.37 112.96
N LYS A 405 45.41 -196.13 111.88
CA LYS A 405 45.64 -195.58 110.52
C LYS A 405 44.45 -194.79 109.98
N LYS A 406 43.25 -194.99 110.53
CA LYS A 406 42.06 -194.25 110.13
C LYS A 406 42.17 -192.74 110.43
N PHE A 407 42.93 -192.37 111.47
CA PHE A 407 43.15 -190.97 111.84
C PHE A 407 44.16 -190.28 110.92
N GLU A 408 45.25 -190.94 110.53
CA GLU A 408 46.24 -190.40 109.58
C GLU A 408 45.60 -190.04 108.23
N VAL A 409 44.72 -190.91 107.69
CA VAL A 409 44.00 -190.64 106.44
C VAL A 409 43.06 -189.43 106.58
N LEU A 410 42.40 -189.27 107.74
CA LEU A 410 41.49 -188.16 108.01
C LEU A 410 42.25 -186.83 108.19
N GLU A 411 43.45 -186.89 108.78
CA GLU A 411 44.37 -185.76 108.90
C GLU A 411 44.86 -185.30 107.51
N LEU A 412 45.24 -186.23 106.64
CA LEU A 412 45.58 -185.96 105.23
C LEU A 412 44.44 -185.30 104.45
N ILE A 413 43.19 -185.77 104.62
CA ILE A 413 42.00 -185.13 104.02
C ILE A 413 41.89 -183.67 104.49
N SER A 414 42.08 -183.42 105.79
CA SER A 414 41.98 -182.08 106.36
C SER A 414 43.02 -181.10 105.80
N SER A 415 44.24 -181.59 105.54
CA SER A 415 45.34 -180.80 104.98
C SER A 415 45.18 -180.51 103.48
N PHE A 416 44.56 -181.40 102.71
CA PHE A 416 44.35 -181.20 101.26
C PHE A 416 43.10 -180.39 100.92
N LEU A 417 42.08 -180.37 101.78
CA LEU A 417 40.87 -179.55 101.60
C LEU A 417 40.88 -178.23 102.38
N ASN A 418 42.03 -177.85 102.97
CA ASN A 418 42.18 -176.70 103.86
C ASN A 418 41.02 -176.60 104.87
N TRP A 419 40.75 -177.68 105.61
CA TRP A 419 39.67 -177.69 106.59
C TRP A 419 39.96 -176.70 107.72
N ASP A 420 39.03 -175.76 107.89
CA ASP A 420 38.99 -174.85 109.02
C ASP A 420 38.77 -175.61 110.34
N ASP A 421 39.18 -175.05 111.48
CA ASP A 421 39.28 -175.79 112.74
C ASP A 421 37.91 -176.27 113.26
N ASP A 422 36.84 -175.51 112.98
CA ASP A 422 35.45 -175.92 113.20
C ASP A 422 35.08 -177.24 112.48
N LYS A 423 35.65 -177.51 111.29
CA LYS A 423 35.41 -178.72 110.51
C LYS A 423 36.27 -179.89 111.02
N LYS A 424 37.51 -179.63 111.46
CA LYS A 424 38.37 -180.62 112.13
C LYS A 424 37.74 -181.11 113.44
N GLN A 425 37.09 -180.20 114.18
CA GLN A 425 36.36 -180.52 115.42
C GLN A 425 35.16 -181.46 115.13
N GLN A 426 34.37 -181.17 114.09
CA GLN A 426 33.22 -182.02 113.71
C GLN A 426 33.64 -183.39 113.16
N ALA A 427 34.83 -183.50 112.57
CA ALA A 427 35.41 -184.77 112.11
C ALA A 427 36.01 -185.62 113.26
N GLY A 428 36.08 -185.10 114.49
CA GLY A 428 36.61 -185.83 115.66
C GLY A 428 38.15 -185.87 115.74
N LEU A 429 38.85 -185.01 115.00
CA LEU A 429 40.32 -184.93 115.02
C LEU A 429 40.86 -184.11 116.21
N ILE A 430 40.02 -183.27 116.82
CA ILE A 430 40.38 -182.38 117.92
C ILE A 430 39.41 -182.60 119.09
N LEU A 431 39.94 -182.88 120.28
CA LEU A 431 39.16 -183.15 121.48
C LEU A 431 39.56 -182.19 122.61
N SER A 432 38.80 -181.09 122.82
CA SER A 432 38.57 -180.51 124.17
C SER A 432 37.75 -179.21 124.22
N ALA A 433 36.98 -179.11 125.31
CA ALA A 433 36.75 -177.93 126.15
C ALA A 433 36.22 -176.61 125.50
N ASN A 434 34.88 -176.56 125.43
CA ASN A 434 34.06 -175.45 125.89
C ASN A 434 34.07 -174.10 125.11
N GLY A 435 32.97 -173.85 124.39
CA GLY A 435 32.40 -172.50 124.34
C GLY A 435 32.86 -171.54 123.24
N ILE A 436 33.16 -172.04 122.04
CA ILE A 436 33.22 -171.17 120.84
C ILE A 436 31.79 -170.81 120.40
N ARG A 437 31.66 -169.62 119.78
CA ARG A 437 30.72 -169.22 118.69
C ARG A 437 29.68 -168.14 119.07
N SER A 438 29.43 -167.13 118.22
CA SER A 438 30.28 -166.62 117.12
C SER A 438 29.86 -165.21 116.72
N THR A 439 30.85 -164.42 116.30
CA THR A 439 30.83 -163.40 115.23
C THR A 439 29.48 -162.97 114.62
N ASN A 440 29.20 -161.66 114.57
CA ASN A 440 28.46 -161.07 113.44
C ASN A 440 28.76 -159.56 113.22
N ASN A 441 28.31 -159.04 112.05
CA ASN A 441 28.52 -157.70 111.45
C ASN A 441 29.92 -157.45 110.85
N GLY A 442 30.10 -156.93 109.64
CA GLY A 442 29.20 -156.47 108.56
C GLY A 442 30.06 -155.78 107.46
N SER A 443 29.60 -155.12 106.39
CA SER A 443 28.30 -154.92 105.69
C SER A 443 28.64 -154.18 104.35
N LYS A 444 27.81 -153.92 103.32
CA LYS A 444 26.36 -154.08 103.06
C LYS A 444 26.09 -154.02 101.52
N THR A 445 25.04 -154.68 101.03
CA THR A 445 24.36 -154.41 99.73
C THR A 445 22.83 -154.46 99.95
N GLN A 446 22.01 -154.39 98.89
CA GLN A 446 20.51 -154.40 98.86
C GLN A 446 19.82 -153.03 98.96
N ASN A 447 18.95 -152.69 97.98
CA ASN A 447 17.66 -151.96 98.17
C ASN A 447 16.76 -151.78 96.91
N PHE A 448 17.07 -152.33 95.73
CA PHE A 448 16.20 -152.16 94.55
C PHE A 448 14.96 -153.08 94.55
N VAL A 449 15.02 -154.21 95.26
CA VAL A 449 13.94 -155.20 95.32
C VAL A 449 12.84 -154.81 96.33
N SER A 450 13.17 -154.05 97.38
CA SER A 450 12.24 -153.75 98.48
C SER A 450 11.10 -152.80 98.13
N LEU A 451 11.33 -151.80 97.26
CA LEU A 451 10.29 -150.82 96.90
C LEU A 451 9.32 -151.32 95.82
N TRP A 452 9.72 -152.29 94.99
CA TRP A 452 8.78 -153.02 94.15
C TRP A 452 7.87 -153.97 94.95
N THR A 453 8.31 -154.42 96.13
CA THR A 453 7.45 -155.11 97.09
C THR A 453 6.48 -154.13 97.77
N GLU A 454 6.98 -152.98 98.25
CA GLU A 454 6.16 -151.97 98.95
C GLU A 454 5.04 -151.38 98.07
N PHE A 455 5.28 -151.19 96.76
CA PHE A 455 4.24 -150.74 95.82
C PHE A 455 3.13 -151.78 95.59
N LEU A 456 3.46 -153.08 95.64
CA LEU A 456 2.49 -154.17 95.45
C LEU A 456 1.76 -154.59 96.74
N GLU A 457 2.27 -154.21 97.92
CA GLU A 457 1.73 -154.63 99.22
C GLU A 457 0.72 -153.64 99.84
N LYS A 458 0.53 -152.44 99.25
CA LYS A 458 -0.47 -151.47 99.73
C LYS A 458 -1.50 -150.96 98.71
N GLU A 459 -1.51 -151.49 97.48
CA GLU A 459 -2.77 -151.49 96.71
C GLU A 459 -3.78 -152.54 97.24
N SER A 460 -3.34 -153.41 98.16
CA SER A 460 -4.15 -154.43 98.85
C SER A 460 -4.85 -153.96 100.15
N GLU A 461 -4.61 -152.74 100.63
CA GLU A 461 -5.30 -152.13 101.79
C GLU A 461 -5.69 -150.68 101.44
N LYS A 462 -6.92 -150.18 101.57
CA LYS A 462 -8.21 -150.67 102.07
C LYS A 462 -8.28 -151.22 103.50
#